data_AF-A0AAJ3G0Z4-F1
#
_entry.id   AF-A0AAJ3G0Z4-F1
#
_cell.length_a   1.000
_cell.length_b   1.000
_cell.length_c   1.000
_cell.angle_alpha   90.00
_cell.angle_beta   90.00
_cell.angle_gamma   90.00
#
_symmetry.space_group_name_H-M   'P 1'
#
loop_
_entity.id
_entity.type
_entity.pdbx_description
1 polymer ?
#
loop_
_entity_poly.entity_id
_entity_poly.type
_entity_poly.pdbx_seq_one_letter_code
_entity_poly.pdbx_strand_id
1 'polypeptide(L)'
;SAELYLSGAGITRGYLGRAAMTAEKYVPNPFSTTGERLYRTGDLSRYRADGVLEYQGRIDHQVKIRGFRIELGEIEARLLQQPQVRDVAVLAQDAPGGQQLVAYVVAPALNLDASEAQRALREQLKAGLREHLPDYMIPAHLLFLEQLPRTPNGKLDRKALPAVETGLLQAGYVAPASELEQQVAAIWSQVLTVERVGLNDHFFELGGHSLLAVNAVSRMALELGLTLTPQLIFQHPVLGEFVAQLDTADGPIDEQKLNKLEALLDEMEEV
;
A
#
# COMPACT_ATOMS: atom_id res chain seq x y z
N SER A 1 2.71 -17.68 23.81
CA SER A 1 2.14 -17.47 22.46
C SER A 1 2.70 -18.51 21.53
N ALA A 2 1.92 -18.97 20.55
CA ALA A 2 2.30 -20.01 19.60
C ALA A 2 1.57 -19.80 18.26
N GLU A 3 2.01 -20.48 17.20
CA GLU A 3 1.31 -20.50 15.92
C GLU A 3 -0.10 -21.12 16.10
N LEU A 4 -1.11 -20.50 15.51
CA LEU A 4 -2.46 -21.03 15.41
C LEU A 4 -2.54 -22.05 14.26
N TYR A 5 -3.17 -23.19 14.53
CA TYR A 5 -3.42 -24.24 13.54
C TYR A 5 -4.93 -24.48 13.47
N LEU A 6 -5.44 -24.73 12.26
CA LEU A 6 -6.85 -25.08 12.02
C LEU A 6 -6.97 -26.55 11.63
N SER A 7 -8.08 -27.18 12.00
CA SER A 7 -8.41 -28.57 11.67
C SER A 7 -9.90 -28.72 11.35
N GLY A 8 -10.30 -29.91 10.92
CA GLY A 8 -11.70 -30.24 10.62
C GLY A 8 -12.15 -29.85 9.20
N ALA A 9 -13.46 -29.94 8.96
CA ALA A 9 -14.04 -29.82 7.62
C ALA A 9 -13.81 -28.46 6.92
N GLY A 10 -13.42 -27.42 7.67
CA GLY A 10 -13.18 -26.07 7.15
C GLY A 10 -11.82 -25.86 6.47
N ILE A 11 -10.86 -26.80 6.60
CA ILE A 11 -9.58 -26.67 5.90
C ILE A 11 -9.70 -27.16 4.45
N THR A 12 -9.06 -26.46 3.51
CA THR A 12 -9.14 -26.80 2.09
C THR A 12 -8.23 -27.99 1.72
N ARG A 13 -8.34 -28.50 0.49
CA ARG A 13 -7.53 -29.64 0.02
C ARG A 13 -6.03 -29.32 -0.06
N GLY A 14 -5.71 -28.07 -0.38
CA GLY A 14 -4.35 -27.59 -0.63
C GLY A 14 -4.35 -26.49 -1.69
N TYR A 15 -3.16 -26.15 -2.18
CA TYR A 15 -2.96 -25.18 -3.25
C TYR A 15 -2.94 -25.88 -4.61
N LEU A 16 -3.75 -25.37 -5.55
CA LEU A 16 -3.87 -25.94 -6.90
C LEU A 16 -2.51 -25.95 -7.62
N GLY A 17 -2.06 -27.13 -8.05
CA GLY A 17 -0.79 -27.31 -8.78
C GLY A 17 0.48 -27.05 -7.95
N ARG A 18 0.37 -26.84 -6.63
CA ARG A 18 1.51 -26.49 -5.76
C ARG A 18 1.67 -27.51 -4.63
N ALA A 19 2.16 -28.70 -4.97
CA ALA A 19 2.31 -29.81 -4.03
C ALA A 19 3.27 -29.51 -2.87
N ALA A 20 4.43 -28.89 -3.16
CA ALA A 20 5.41 -28.52 -2.13
C ALA A 20 4.83 -27.55 -1.09
N MET A 21 4.18 -26.48 -1.55
CA MET A 21 3.52 -25.50 -0.68
C MET A 21 2.37 -26.12 0.12
N THR A 22 1.64 -27.06 -0.49
CA THR A 22 0.59 -27.81 0.20
C THR A 22 1.18 -28.67 1.32
N ALA A 23 2.26 -29.41 1.07
CA ALA A 23 2.91 -30.23 2.10
C ALA A 23 3.49 -29.38 3.24
N GLU A 24 3.98 -28.18 2.94
CA GLU A 24 4.51 -27.26 3.94
C GLU A 24 3.42 -26.71 4.87
N LYS A 25 2.27 -26.31 4.31
CA LYS A 25 1.18 -25.66 5.06
C LYS A 25 0.15 -26.63 5.63
N TYR A 26 0.02 -27.84 5.08
CA TYR A 26 -0.93 -28.87 5.53
C TYR A 26 -0.17 -30.05 6.11
N VAL A 27 0.03 -30.03 7.42
CA VAL A 27 0.85 -31.01 8.15
C VAL A 27 -0.01 -32.09 8.80
N PRO A 28 0.53 -33.27 9.14
CA PRO A 28 -0.22 -34.28 9.88
C PRO A 28 -0.74 -33.74 11.22
N ASN A 29 -1.98 -34.07 11.59
CA ASN A 29 -2.54 -33.72 12.89
C ASN A 29 -2.08 -34.71 13.97
N PRO A 30 -1.16 -34.34 14.88
CA PRO A 30 -0.67 -35.27 15.90
C PRO A 30 -1.73 -35.62 16.96
N PHE A 31 -2.86 -34.90 16.98
CA PHE A 31 -3.98 -35.13 17.89
C PHE A 31 -5.07 -36.03 17.28
N SER A 32 -4.95 -36.38 16.00
CA SER A 32 -5.94 -37.19 15.29
C SER A 32 -5.51 -38.66 15.20
N THR A 33 -6.46 -39.57 15.33
CA THR A 33 -6.27 -41.01 15.11
C THR A 33 -6.69 -41.47 13.71
N THR A 34 -7.28 -40.58 12.91
CA THR A 34 -7.88 -40.90 11.60
C THR A 34 -7.05 -40.36 10.41
N GLY A 35 -5.86 -39.81 10.67
CA GLY A 35 -4.97 -39.30 9.63
C GLY A 35 -5.34 -37.90 9.11
N GLU A 36 -6.08 -37.12 9.90
CA GLU A 36 -6.40 -35.74 9.55
C GLU A 36 -5.16 -34.84 9.45
N ARG A 37 -5.33 -33.68 8.80
CA ARG A 37 -4.29 -32.67 8.66
C ARG A 37 -4.63 -31.43 9.48
N LEU A 38 -3.59 -30.71 9.89
CA LEU A 38 -3.67 -29.35 10.38
C LEU A 38 -3.27 -28.38 9.27
N TYR A 39 -3.96 -27.26 9.17
CA TYR A 39 -3.53 -26.12 8.37
C TYR A 39 -2.78 -25.12 9.24
N ARG A 40 -1.53 -24.83 8.86
CA ARG A 40 -0.65 -23.83 9.46
C ARG A 40 -1.11 -22.43 9.05
N THR A 41 -1.69 -21.66 9.98
CA THR A 41 -2.23 -20.35 9.59
C THR A 41 -1.15 -19.30 9.43
N GLY A 42 0.01 -19.48 10.07
CA GLY A 42 1.03 -18.44 10.23
C GLY A 42 0.65 -17.34 11.23
N ASP A 43 -0.49 -17.43 11.92
CA ASP A 43 -0.88 -16.44 12.93
C ASP A 43 -0.30 -16.78 14.30
N LEU A 44 0.25 -15.79 15.00
CA LEU A 44 0.71 -15.92 16.38
C LEU A 44 -0.46 -15.58 17.31
N SER A 45 -0.80 -16.50 18.21
CA SER A 45 -1.90 -16.31 19.16
C SER A 45 -1.53 -16.77 20.57
N ARG A 46 -2.31 -16.35 21.57
CA ARG A 46 -2.28 -16.94 22.92
C ARG A 46 -3.68 -17.09 23.48
N TYR A 47 -3.88 -18.08 24.34
CA TYR A 47 -5.07 -18.10 25.20
C TYR A 47 -4.91 -17.08 26.32
N ARG A 48 -5.97 -16.31 26.55
CA ARG A 48 -6.15 -15.51 27.76
C ARG A 48 -6.66 -16.39 28.90
N ALA A 49 -6.60 -15.88 30.13
CA ALA A 49 -7.05 -16.60 31.33
C ALA A 49 -8.56 -16.93 31.31
N ASP A 50 -9.34 -16.19 30.52
CA ASP A 50 -10.78 -16.39 30.29
C ASP A 50 -11.08 -17.44 29.19
N GLY A 51 -10.05 -18.07 28.61
CA GLY A 51 -10.19 -19.07 27.55
C GLY A 51 -10.37 -18.50 26.14
N VAL A 52 -10.39 -17.17 25.99
CA VAL A 52 -10.50 -16.52 24.67
C VAL A 52 -9.14 -16.52 23.97
N LEU A 53 -9.14 -16.80 22.67
CA LEU A 53 -7.95 -16.74 21.84
C LEU A 53 -7.65 -15.29 21.44
N GLU A 54 -6.50 -14.76 21.85
CA GLU A 54 -6.02 -13.43 21.49
C GLU A 54 -5.01 -13.53 20.34
N TYR A 55 -5.28 -12.81 19.25
CA TYR A 55 -4.40 -12.69 18.10
C TYR A 55 -3.28 -11.67 18.37
N GLN A 56 -2.05 -12.02 18.00
CA GLN A 56 -0.83 -11.22 18.27
C GLN A 56 -0.04 -10.84 17.01
N GLY A 57 -0.56 -11.13 15.82
CA GLY A 57 0.12 -10.85 14.56
C GLY A 57 0.44 -12.13 13.78
N ARG A 58 1.30 -12.00 12.76
CA ARG A 58 1.73 -13.12 11.92
C ARG A 58 3.21 -13.46 12.12
N ILE A 59 3.52 -14.73 11.92
CA ILE A 59 4.87 -15.31 11.95
C ILE A 59 5.55 -15.08 10.62
N ASP A 60 4.81 -15.24 9.52
CA ASP A 60 5.20 -14.73 8.21
C ASP A 60 4.83 -13.24 8.14
N HIS A 61 5.66 -12.43 7.50
CA HIS A 61 5.54 -10.96 7.50
C HIS A 61 4.37 -10.44 6.66
N GLN A 62 3.26 -11.17 6.59
CA GLN A 62 2.08 -10.82 5.83
C GLN A 62 1.25 -9.78 6.56
N VAL A 63 0.70 -8.83 5.79
CA VAL A 63 -0.07 -7.70 6.31
C VAL A 63 -1.45 -7.64 5.66
N LYS A 64 -2.40 -7.01 6.34
CA LYS A 64 -3.71 -6.66 5.78
C LYS A 64 -3.79 -5.16 5.62
N ILE A 65 -3.79 -4.68 4.39
CA ILE A 65 -3.90 -3.26 4.09
C ILE A 65 -5.15 -3.07 3.23
N ARG A 66 -6.12 -2.30 3.74
CA ARG A 66 -7.33 -1.90 3.00
C ARG A 66 -8.10 -3.09 2.42
N GLY A 67 -8.23 -4.17 3.21
CA GLY A 67 -8.91 -5.41 2.81
C GLY A 67 -8.07 -6.38 1.98
N PHE A 68 -6.91 -5.95 1.47
CA PHE A 68 -5.99 -6.81 0.74
C PHE A 68 -5.05 -7.54 1.68
N ARG A 69 -4.90 -8.84 1.44
CA ARG A 69 -3.93 -9.70 2.11
C ARG A 69 -2.64 -9.67 1.28
N ILE A 70 -1.60 -9.03 1.81
CA ILE A 70 -0.37 -8.73 1.07
C ILE A 70 0.82 -9.50 1.67
N GLU A 71 1.47 -10.30 0.84
CA GLU A 71 2.71 -11.01 1.18
C GLU A 71 3.91 -10.08 0.95
N LEU A 72 4.46 -9.48 2.01
CA LEU A 72 5.58 -8.54 1.87
C LEU A 72 6.80 -9.17 1.19
N GLY A 73 7.04 -10.46 1.45
CA GLY A 73 8.13 -11.22 0.81
C GLY A 73 8.00 -11.34 -0.71
N GLU A 74 6.80 -11.24 -1.28
CA GLU A 74 6.61 -11.22 -2.73
C GLU A 74 7.14 -9.92 -3.33
N ILE A 75 6.85 -8.78 -2.69
CA ILE A 75 7.35 -7.47 -3.10
C ILE A 75 8.88 -7.42 -2.95
N GLU A 76 9.40 -7.91 -1.81
CA GLU A 76 10.84 -8.03 -1.56
C GLU A 76 11.53 -8.86 -2.65
N ALA A 77 10.97 -10.02 -3.00
CA ALA A 77 11.53 -10.89 -4.04
C ALA A 77 11.55 -10.23 -5.42
N ARG A 78 10.52 -9.44 -5.78
CA ARG A 78 10.49 -8.70 -7.04
C ARG A 78 11.48 -7.54 -7.07
N LEU A 79 11.65 -6.83 -5.96
CA LEU A 79 12.66 -5.78 -5.85
C LEU A 79 14.08 -6.36 -5.95
N LEU A 80 14.36 -7.51 -5.32
CA LEU A 80 15.67 -8.18 -5.42
C LEU A 80 16.00 -8.73 -6.81
N GLN A 81 15.01 -8.88 -7.70
CA GLN A 81 15.25 -9.25 -9.10
C GLN A 81 15.74 -8.06 -9.95
N GLN A 82 15.65 -6.84 -9.44
CA GLN A 82 16.10 -5.64 -10.16
C GLN A 82 17.63 -5.53 -10.05
N PRO A 83 18.38 -5.37 -11.16
CA PRO A 83 19.85 -5.41 -11.16
C PRO A 83 20.53 -4.43 -10.20
N GLN A 84 19.88 -3.30 -9.91
CA GLN A 84 20.40 -2.25 -9.05
C GLN A 84 20.23 -2.54 -7.56
N VAL A 85 19.35 -3.47 -7.18
CA VAL A 85 18.98 -3.74 -5.78
C VAL A 85 19.81 -4.88 -5.22
N ARG A 86 20.54 -4.62 -4.13
CA ARG A 86 21.32 -5.63 -3.39
C ARG A 86 20.53 -6.24 -2.25
N ASP A 87 19.92 -5.40 -1.42
CA ASP A 87 19.13 -5.80 -0.27
C ASP A 87 17.83 -5.02 -0.23
N VAL A 88 16.79 -5.61 0.33
CA VAL A 88 15.49 -4.95 0.52
C VAL A 88 14.79 -5.43 1.77
N ALA A 89 14.01 -4.56 2.38
CA ALA A 89 12.99 -4.90 3.36
C ALA A 89 11.71 -4.12 3.05
N VAL A 90 10.55 -4.76 3.14
CA VAL A 90 9.26 -4.08 3.01
C VAL A 90 8.51 -4.15 4.34
N LEU A 91 7.90 -3.04 4.73
CA LEU A 91 7.06 -2.92 5.92
C LEU A 91 5.72 -2.26 5.57
N ALA A 92 4.70 -2.59 6.36
CA ALA A 92 3.53 -1.73 6.49
C ALA A 92 3.79 -0.72 7.61
N GLN A 93 3.58 0.57 7.32
CA GLN A 93 3.68 1.64 8.31
C GLN A 93 2.36 2.40 8.40
N ASP A 94 2.06 2.92 9.58
CA ASP A 94 0.89 3.76 9.79
C ASP A 94 1.14 5.15 9.17
N ALA A 95 0.15 5.67 8.46
CA ALA A 95 0.13 7.01 7.89
C ALA A 95 -1.25 7.67 8.17
N PRO A 96 -1.41 9.00 8.01
CA PRO A 96 -2.69 9.68 8.23
C PRO A 96 -3.86 9.07 7.46
N GLY A 97 -3.62 8.61 6.22
CA GLY A 97 -4.57 7.89 5.36
C GLY A 97 -4.63 6.37 5.58
N GLY A 98 -4.20 5.89 6.75
CA GLY A 98 -4.11 4.47 7.10
C GLY A 98 -2.80 3.81 6.69
N GLN A 99 -2.70 2.49 6.87
CA GLN A 99 -1.46 1.76 6.61
C GLN A 99 -1.02 1.83 5.15
N GLN A 100 0.29 2.00 4.95
CA GLN A 100 0.93 2.05 3.65
C GLN A 100 2.17 1.15 3.61
N LEU A 101 2.51 0.70 2.40
CA LEU A 101 3.71 -0.08 2.15
C LEU A 101 4.91 0.85 1.96
N VAL A 102 5.99 0.57 2.69
CA VAL A 102 7.28 1.25 2.61
C VAL A 102 8.36 0.22 2.30
N ALA A 103 9.14 0.45 1.25
CA ALA A 103 10.28 -0.36 0.89
C ALA A 103 11.59 0.34 1.22
N TYR A 104 12.49 -0.37 1.90
CA TYR A 104 13.84 0.05 2.21
C TYR A 104 14.78 -0.68 1.29
N VAL A 105 15.44 0.06 0.41
CA VAL A 105 16.20 -0.49 -0.71
C VAL A 105 17.66 -0.13 -0.54
N VAL A 106 18.53 -1.11 -0.68
CA VAL A 106 19.97 -0.88 -0.78
C VAL A 106 20.41 -1.05 -2.22
N ALA A 107 20.84 0.05 -2.84
CA ALA A 107 21.32 0.08 -4.22
C ALA A 107 22.78 0.56 -4.25
N PRO A 108 23.78 -0.35 -4.27
CA PRO A 108 25.18 0.03 -4.04
C PRO A 108 25.77 1.02 -5.07
N ALA A 109 25.24 1.03 -6.29
CA ALA A 109 25.67 1.93 -7.36
C ALA A 109 24.98 3.31 -7.30
N LEU A 110 23.96 3.48 -6.45
CA LEU A 110 23.25 4.73 -6.29
C LEU A 110 24.05 5.67 -5.38
N ASN A 111 24.31 6.88 -5.87
CA ASN A 111 24.77 7.97 -5.00
C ASN A 111 23.58 8.51 -4.19
N LEU A 112 23.59 8.29 -2.87
CA LEU A 112 22.52 8.74 -1.98
C LEU A 112 22.43 10.27 -1.84
N ASP A 113 23.47 11.03 -2.20
CA ASP A 113 23.40 12.49 -2.15
C ASP A 113 22.77 13.10 -3.42
N ALA A 114 22.62 12.30 -4.47
CA ALA A 114 22.09 12.74 -5.76
C ALA A 114 20.56 12.53 -5.84
N SER A 115 19.78 13.55 -5.45
CA SER A 115 18.31 13.50 -5.43
C SER A 115 17.67 13.06 -6.76
N GLU A 116 18.22 13.54 -7.90
CA GLU A 116 17.74 13.17 -9.23
C GLU A 116 17.98 11.69 -9.56
N ALA A 117 19.15 11.16 -9.22
CA ALA A 117 19.47 9.75 -9.42
C ALA A 117 18.56 8.85 -8.56
N GLN A 118 18.26 9.28 -7.33
CA GLN A 118 17.29 8.58 -6.49
C GLN A 118 15.89 8.61 -7.11
N ARG A 119 15.43 9.75 -7.62
CA ARG A 119 14.12 9.89 -8.26
C ARG A 119 14.00 8.96 -9.47
N ALA A 120 14.98 8.99 -10.36
CA ALA A 120 15.00 8.12 -11.55
C ALA A 120 14.97 6.64 -11.17
N LEU A 121 15.74 6.23 -10.15
CA LEU A 121 15.73 4.85 -9.69
C LEU A 121 14.40 4.46 -9.03
N ARG A 122 13.77 5.35 -8.24
CA ARG A 122 12.44 5.08 -7.66
C ARG A 122 11.41 4.78 -8.74
N GLU A 123 11.34 5.62 -9.77
CA GLU A 123 10.40 5.43 -10.87
C GLU A 123 10.67 4.13 -11.63
N GLN A 124 11.94 3.83 -11.92
CA GLN A 124 12.31 2.57 -12.55
C GLN A 124 11.88 1.35 -11.72
N LEU A 125 12.13 1.36 -10.41
CA LEU A 125 11.76 0.25 -9.53
C LEU A 125 10.24 0.11 -9.40
N LYS A 126 9.50 1.21 -9.25
CA LYS A 126 8.03 1.21 -9.23
C LYS A 126 7.45 0.67 -10.55
N ALA A 127 8.01 1.06 -11.69
CA ALA A 127 7.61 0.54 -13.00
C ALA A 127 7.85 -0.98 -13.11
N GLY A 128 9.04 -1.46 -12.74
CA GLY A 128 9.35 -2.90 -12.77
C GLY A 128 8.48 -3.75 -11.83
N LEU A 129 8.01 -3.18 -10.71
CA LEU A 129 7.04 -3.85 -9.85
C LEU A 129 5.65 -3.96 -10.51
N ARG A 130 5.17 -2.90 -11.17
CA ARG A 130 3.85 -2.88 -11.84
C ARG A 130 3.72 -3.88 -12.98
N GLU A 131 4.83 -4.30 -13.58
CA GLU A 131 4.81 -5.37 -14.59
C GLU A 131 4.36 -6.73 -14.05
N HIS A 132 4.50 -6.97 -12.73
CA HIS A 132 4.30 -8.28 -12.12
C HIS A 132 3.34 -8.28 -10.94
N LEU A 133 3.10 -7.11 -10.34
CA LEU A 133 2.31 -6.94 -9.13
C LEU A 133 1.14 -5.98 -9.38
N PRO A 134 -0.02 -6.22 -8.74
CA PRO A 134 -1.13 -5.29 -8.80
C PRO A 134 -0.79 -3.99 -8.03
N ASP A 135 -1.46 -2.88 -8.38
CA ASP A 135 -1.18 -1.55 -7.84
C ASP A 135 -1.18 -1.46 -6.30
N TYR A 136 -2.05 -2.22 -5.63
CA TYR A 136 -2.14 -2.21 -4.17
C TYR A 136 -0.93 -2.84 -3.46
N MET A 137 -0.07 -3.56 -4.19
CA MET A 137 1.19 -4.12 -3.68
C MET A 137 2.40 -3.22 -3.96
N ILE A 138 2.24 -2.13 -4.72
CA ILE A 138 3.32 -1.20 -5.02
C ILE A 138 3.58 -0.32 -3.79
N PRO A 139 4.81 -0.32 -3.23
CA PRO A 139 5.12 0.53 -2.09
C PRO A 139 4.91 2.01 -2.42
N ALA A 140 4.25 2.73 -1.50
CA ALA A 140 4.07 4.17 -1.61
C ALA A 140 5.43 4.87 -1.59
N HIS A 141 6.31 4.43 -0.68
CA HIS A 141 7.65 4.99 -0.49
C HIS A 141 8.74 3.96 -0.73
N LEU A 142 9.79 4.40 -1.43
CA LEU A 142 11.05 3.67 -1.59
C LEU A 142 12.16 4.53 -0.96
N LEU A 143 12.62 4.13 0.21
CA LEU A 143 13.71 4.77 0.94
C LEU A 143 15.01 4.06 0.64
N PHE A 144 16.01 4.81 0.16
CA PHE A 144 17.32 4.25 -0.11
C PHE A 144 18.22 4.35 1.12
N LEU A 145 18.86 3.24 1.48
CA LEU A 145 19.79 3.15 2.61
C LEU A 145 21.14 2.62 2.13
N GLU A 146 22.22 3.00 2.82
CA GLU A 146 23.55 2.40 2.60
C GLU A 146 23.54 0.90 2.95
N GLN A 147 22.81 0.53 3.99
CA GLN A 147 22.64 -0.83 4.47
C GLN A 147 21.37 -0.98 5.30
N LEU A 148 20.82 -2.19 5.32
CA LEU A 148 19.73 -2.53 6.22
C LEU A 148 20.25 -2.75 7.65
N PRO A 149 19.55 -2.24 8.69
CA PRO A 149 19.94 -2.45 10.08
C PRO A 149 19.85 -3.94 10.44
N ARG A 150 20.81 -4.41 11.23
CA ARG A 150 20.87 -5.81 11.68
C ARG A 150 20.98 -5.88 13.20
N THR A 151 20.29 -6.85 13.77
CA THR A 151 20.46 -7.26 15.17
C THR A 151 21.88 -7.80 15.40
N PRO A 152 22.34 -7.92 16.67
CA PRO A 152 23.64 -8.55 16.99
C PRO A 152 23.81 -9.97 16.43
N ASN A 153 22.69 -10.69 16.20
CA ASN A 153 22.69 -12.03 15.61
C ASN A 153 22.67 -12.02 14.07
N GLY A 154 22.88 -10.87 13.43
CA GLY A 154 22.96 -10.72 11.98
C GLY A 154 21.60 -10.75 11.24
N LYS A 155 20.49 -10.91 11.96
CA LYS A 155 19.12 -10.83 11.39
C LYS A 155 18.71 -9.38 11.15
N LEU A 156 17.90 -9.12 10.14
CA LEU A 156 17.29 -7.81 9.87
C LEU A 156 16.57 -7.28 11.11
N ASP A 157 16.90 -6.05 11.53
CA ASP A 157 16.24 -5.36 12.62
C ASP A 157 15.18 -4.39 12.07
N ARG A 158 13.97 -4.90 11.87
CA ARG A 158 12.85 -4.12 11.33
C ARG A 158 12.43 -2.95 12.22
N LYS A 159 12.71 -3.01 13.53
CA LYS A 159 12.34 -1.93 14.46
C LYS A 159 13.31 -0.74 14.38
N ALA A 160 14.52 -0.99 13.86
CA ALA A 160 15.53 0.04 13.64
C ALA A 160 15.42 0.69 12.25
N LEU A 161 14.46 0.27 11.41
CA LEU A 161 14.22 0.92 10.12
C LEU A 161 13.60 2.31 10.36
N PRO A 162 14.05 3.36 9.64
CA PRO A 162 13.58 4.71 9.86
C PRO A 162 12.11 4.84 9.46
N ALA A 163 11.30 5.48 10.28
CA ALA A 163 9.91 5.79 9.91
C ALA A 163 9.88 6.82 8.77
N VAL A 164 8.83 6.75 7.93
CA VAL A 164 8.58 7.82 6.94
C VAL A 164 8.09 9.05 7.70
N GLU A 165 8.92 10.07 7.82
CA GLU A 165 8.46 11.37 8.31
C GLU A 165 7.70 12.07 7.18
N THR A 166 6.39 12.24 7.37
CA THR A 166 5.51 12.93 6.41
C THR A 166 5.97 14.35 6.08
N GLY A 167 6.71 15.01 6.98
CA GLY A 167 7.30 16.32 6.75
C GLY A 167 8.45 16.35 5.73
N LEU A 168 9.20 15.25 5.57
CA LEU A 168 10.30 15.16 4.60
C LEU A 168 9.79 15.01 3.16
N LEU A 169 8.54 14.58 2.96
CA LEU A 169 7.92 14.44 1.64
C LEU A 169 7.50 15.79 1.02
N GLN A 170 7.40 16.86 1.83
CA GLN A 170 7.07 18.21 1.36
C GLN A 170 8.30 19.06 0.99
N ALA A 171 9.49 18.46 0.93
CA ALA A 171 10.73 19.13 0.54
C ALA A 171 10.69 19.50 -0.96
N GLY A 172 10.06 20.64 -1.26
CA GLY A 172 9.79 21.08 -2.64
C GLY A 172 8.39 21.64 -2.86
N TYR A 173 7.68 22.07 -1.79
CA TYR A 173 6.37 22.69 -1.88
C TYR A 173 6.36 23.84 -2.91
N VAL A 174 5.53 23.68 -3.93
CA VAL A 174 5.16 24.73 -4.88
C VAL A 174 3.68 24.97 -4.70
N ALA A 175 3.31 26.20 -4.34
CA ALA A 175 1.93 26.56 -4.07
C ALA A 175 1.07 26.43 -5.34
N PRO A 176 -0.16 25.89 -5.23
CA PRO A 176 -1.18 26.01 -6.27
C PRO A 176 -1.38 27.47 -6.69
N ALA A 177 -1.28 27.76 -7.98
CA ALA A 177 -1.31 29.11 -8.53
C ALA A 177 -2.68 29.46 -9.13
N SER A 178 -3.28 28.55 -9.91
CA SER A 178 -4.58 28.76 -10.53
C SER A 178 -5.74 28.47 -9.56
N GLU A 179 -6.94 29.00 -9.87
CA GLU A 179 -8.14 28.73 -9.07
C GLU A 179 -8.48 27.23 -9.04
N LEU A 180 -8.37 26.55 -10.19
CA LEU A 180 -8.60 25.11 -10.29
C LEU A 180 -7.56 24.31 -9.48
N GLU A 181 -6.27 24.68 -9.57
CA GLU A 181 -5.23 24.04 -8.77
C GLU A 181 -5.49 24.19 -7.26
N GLN A 182 -5.92 25.38 -6.82
CA GLN A 182 -6.25 25.64 -5.41
C GLN A 182 -7.45 24.82 -4.94
N GLN A 183 -8.50 24.74 -5.76
CA GLN A 183 -9.69 23.95 -5.47
C GLN A 183 -9.38 22.44 -5.38
N VAL A 184 -8.64 21.90 -6.35
CA VAL A 184 -8.24 20.48 -6.35
C VAL A 184 -7.29 20.18 -5.18
N ALA A 185 -6.32 21.07 -4.90
CA ALA A 185 -5.43 20.93 -3.75
C ALA A 185 -6.20 20.90 -2.43
N ALA A 186 -7.22 21.74 -2.27
CA ALA A 186 -8.06 21.76 -1.06
C ALA A 186 -8.83 20.44 -0.88
N ILE A 187 -9.42 19.91 -1.96
CA ILE A 187 -10.10 18.61 -1.93
C ILE A 187 -9.12 17.50 -1.55
N TRP A 188 -7.94 17.46 -2.17
CA TRP A 188 -6.91 16.47 -1.86
C TRP A 188 -6.46 16.58 -0.39
N SER A 189 -6.24 17.80 0.11
CA SER A 189 -5.84 18.04 1.50
C SER A 189 -6.85 17.46 2.49
N GLN A 190 -8.14 17.67 2.23
CA GLN A 190 -9.22 17.15 3.07
C GLN A 190 -9.32 15.63 3.01
N VAL A 191 -9.30 15.05 1.81
CA VAL A 191 -9.42 13.60 1.60
C VAL A 191 -8.23 12.84 2.17
N LEU A 192 -7.03 13.39 2.02
CA LEU A 192 -5.78 12.78 2.49
C LEU A 192 -5.45 13.11 3.95
N THR A 193 -6.27 13.96 4.59
CA THR A 193 -6.09 14.45 5.97
C THR A 193 -4.72 15.07 6.24
N VAL A 194 -4.19 15.80 5.25
CA VAL A 194 -2.92 16.54 5.34
C VAL A 194 -3.19 18.05 5.45
N GLU A 195 -2.25 18.79 6.03
CA GLU A 195 -2.38 20.25 6.25
C GLU A 195 -2.45 21.03 4.93
N ARG A 196 -1.67 20.63 3.93
CA ARG A 196 -1.59 21.28 2.62
C ARG A 196 -1.09 20.32 1.55
N VAL A 197 -1.43 20.62 0.30
CA VAL A 197 -0.97 19.93 -0.91
C VAL A 197 -0.40 20.96 -1.89
N GLY A 198 0.80 20.70 -2.42
CA GLY A 198 1.47 21.48 -3.45
C GLY A 198 1.41 20.84 -4.84
N LEU A 199 1.81 21.59 -5.88
CA LEU A 199 1.76 21.14 -7.28
C LEU A 199 2.59 19.88 -7.56
N ASN A 200 3.68 19.67 -6.82
CA ASN A 200 4.57 18.53 -7.00
C ASN A 200 4.21 17.33 -6.10
N ASP A 201 3.17 17.46 -5.27
CA ASP A 201 2.82 16.43 -4.32
C ASP A 201 2.11 15.28 -5.03
N HIS A 202 2.53 14.05 -4.70
CA HIS A 202 2.01 12.83 -5.29
C HIS A 202 0.93 12.22 -4.39
N PHE A 203 -0.29 12.06 -4.91
CA PHE A 203 -1.49 11.62 -4.17
C PHE A 203 -1.24 10.41 -3.26
N PHE A 204 -0.64 9.36 -3.82
CA PHE A 204 -0.39 8.10 -3.10
C PHE A 204 0.77 8.18 -2.11
N GLU A 205 1.73 9.10 -2.31
CA GLU A 205 2.83 9.32 -1.37
C GLU A 205 2.36 10.15 -0.16
N LEU A 206 1.29 10.92 -0.31
CA LEU A 206 0.66 11.65 0.80
C LEU A 206 -0.28 10.81 1.67
N GLY A 207 -0.46 9.52 1.38
CA GLY A 207 -1.44 8.68 2.09
C GLY A 207 -2.48 8.03 1.17
N GLY A 208 -2.62 8.55 -0.05
CA GLY A 208 -3.69 8.22 -0.99
C GLY A 208 -3.78 6.74 -1.35
N HIS A 209 -4.98 6.31 -1.74
CA HIS A 209 -5.29 4.97 -2.23
C HIS A 209 -6.57 4.95 -3.03
N SER A 210 -6.94 3.80 -3.62
CA SER A 210 -8.07 3.70 -4.55
C SER A 210 -9.38 4.27 -3.98
N LEU A 211 -9.74 3.93 -2.73
CA LEU A 211 -10.94 4.48 -2.10
C LEU A 211 -10.86 6.01 -1.89
N LEU A 212 -9.69 6.53 -1.49
CA LEU A 212 -9.49 7.98 -1.38
C LEU A 212 -9.49 8.65 -2.77
N ALA A 213 -8.97 8.00 -3.79
CA ALA A 213 -9.00 8.51 -5.17
C ALA A 213 -10.45 8.58 -5.69
N VAL A 214 -11.26 7.56 -5.38
CA VAL A 214 -12.71 7.58 -5.65
C VAL A 214 -13.37 8.74 -4.91
N ASN A 215 -13.10 8.91 -3.61
CA ASN A 215 -13.65 10.00 -2.81
C ASN A 215 -13.25 11.38 -3.38
N ALA A 216 -11.98 11.58 -3.72
CA ALA A 216 -11.48 12.80 -4.32
C ALA A 216 -12.19 13.10 -5.66
N VAL A 217 -12.35 12.10 -6.53
CA VAL A 217 -13.08 12.25 -7.79
C VAL A 217 -14.55 12.59 -7.56
N SER A 218 -15.22 11.92 -6.63
CA SER A 218 -16.62 12.23 -6.28
C SER A 218 -16.76 13.68 -5.80
N ARG A 219 -15.87 14.15 -4.92
CA ARG A 219 -15.88 15.54 -4.44
C ARG A 219 -15.61 16.54 -5.56
N MET A 220 -14.64 16.27 -6.43
CA MET A 220 -14.38 17.13 -7.60
C MET A 220 -15.58 17.19 -8.55
N ALA A 221 -16.34 16.10 -8.69
CA ALA A 221 -17.55 16.09 -9.50
C ALA A 221 -18.67 16.95 -8.89
N LEU A 222 -18.86 16.86 -7.57
CA LEU A 222 -19.92 17.61 -6.86
C LEU A 222 -19.58 19.08 -6.66
N GLU A 223 -18.35 19.39 -6.25
CA GLU A 223 -17.92 20.74 -5.88
C GLU A 223 -17.50 21.57 -7.10
N LEU A 224 -16.92 20.93 -8.12
CA LEU A 224 -16.32 21.63 -9.27
C LEU A 224 -17.03 21.31 -10.60
N GLY A 225 -18.03 20.42 -10.60
CA GLY A 225 -18.74 20.00 -11.82
C GLY A 225 -17.90 19.15 -12.79
N LEU A 226 -16.79 18.57 -12.32
CA LEU A 226 -15.85 17.82 -13.16
C LEU A 226 -16.26 16.35 -13.33
N THR A 227 -16.34 15.86 -14.57
CA THR A 227 -16.63 14.44 -14.83
C THR A 227 -15.33 13.65 -14.97
N LEU A 228 -14.84 13.08 -13.86
CA LEU A 228 -13.55 12.40 -13.82
C LEU A 228 -13.72 10.91 -13.53
N THR A 229 -12.69 10.14 -13.89
CA THR A 229 -12.57 8.74 -13.49
C THR A 229 -11.43 8.60 -12.48
N PRO A 230 -11.53 7.72 -11.47
CA PRO A 230 -10.44 7.48 -10.52
C PRO A 230 -9.12 7.12 -11.22
N GLN A 231 -9.19 6.46 -12.37
CA GLN A 231 -8.06 6.10 -13.22
C GLN A 231 -7.18 7.30 -13.58
N LEU A 232 -7.75 8.50 -13.70
CA LEU A 232 -6.98 9.70 -14.05
C LEU A 232 -5.96 10.07 -12.96
N ILE A 233 -6.33 9.90 -11.67
CA ILE A 233 -5.39 10.09 -10.55
C ILE A 233 -4.28 9.03 -10.55
N PHE A 234 -4.56 7.80 -11.00
CA PHE A 234 -3.53 6.76 -11.12
C PHE A 234 -2.54 7.04 -12.26
N GLN A 235 -3.03 7.60 -13.37
CA GLN A 235 -2.21 7.96 -14.53
C GLN A 235 -1.39 9.22 -14.28
N HIS A 236 -1.98 10.20 -13.58
CA HIS A 236 -1.38 11.48 -13.25
C HIS A 236 -1.50 11.71 -11.74
N PRO A 237 -0.64 11.07 -10.93
CA PRO A 237 -0.74 11.11 -9.48
C PRO A 237 -0.17 12.38 -8.85
N VAL A 238 0.53 13.22 -9.62
CA VAL A 238 1.09 14.51 -9.18
C VAL A 238 0.06 15.60 -9.42
N LEU A 239 -0.24 16.42 -8.40
CA LEU A 239 -1.32 17.42 -8.46
C LEU A 239 -1.27 18.30 -9.71
N GLY A 240 -0.11 18.89 -10.03
CA GLY A 240 0.04 19.78 -11.17
C GLY A 240 -0.16 19.06 -12.51
N GLU A 241 0.36 17.84 -12.66
CA GLU A 241 0.16 17.03 -13.86
C GLU A 241 -1.30 16.60 -14.02
N PHE A 242 -1.95 16.24 -12.91
CA PHE A 242 -3.37 15.89 -12.86
C PHE A 242 -4.23 17.05 -13.35
N VAL A 243 -4.06 18.24 -12.75
CA VAL A 243 -4.83 19.43 -13.12
C VAL A 243 -4.60 19.82 -14.58
N ALA A 244 -3.37 19.71 -15.08
CA ALA A 244 -3.07 19.99 -16.49
C ALA A 244 -3.83 19.06 -17.47
N GLN A 245 -4.17 17.82 -17.08
CA GLN A 245 -5.02 16.96 -17.90
C GLN A 245 -6.49 17.39 -17.89
N LEU A 246 -6.96 17.98 -16.79
CA LEU A 246 -8.33 18.49 -16.67
C LEU A 246 -8.59 19.64 -17.63
N ASP A 247 -7.63 20.56 -17.76
CA ASP A 247 -7.70 21.69 -18.69
C ASP A 247 -7.78 21.25 -20.17
N THR A 248 -7.40 20.01 -20.48
CA THR A 248 -7.49 19.45 -21.84
C THR A 248 -8.77 18.64 -22.10
N ALA A 249 -9.56 18.35 -21.07
CA ALA A 249 -10.69 17.43 -21.11
C ALA A 249 -12.05 18.17 -21.00
N ASP A 250 -12.34 19.08 -21.92
CA ASP A 250 -13.70 19.60 -22.14
C ASP A 250 -14.58 18.52 -22.78
N GLY A 251 -15.25 17.70 -21.95
CA GLY A 251 -16.28 16.75 -22.36
C GLY A 251 -17.54 16.89 -21.48
N PRO A 252 -18.76 16.92 -22.06
CA PRO A 252 -19.97 17.31 -21.35
C PRO A 252 -20.39 16.31 -20.27
N ILE A 253 -20.96 16.86 -19.20
CA ILE A 253 -21.45 16.19 -17.99
C ILE A 253 -22.60 15.23 -18.30
N ASP A 254 -22.50 13.98 -17.81
CA ASP A 254 -23.61 13.01 -17.81
C ASP A 254 -24.33 13.04 -16.45
N GLU A 255 -25.38 13.88 -16.36
CA GLU A 255 -26.20 14.10 -15.16
C GLU A 255 -26.77 12.80 -14.55
N GLN A 256 -26.92 11.72 -15.34
CA GLN A 256 -27.43 10.45 -14.82
C GLN A 256 -26.42 9.69 -13.96
N LYS A 257 -25.12 9.89 -14.20
CA LYS A 257 -24.06 9.27 -13.39
C LYS A 257 -23.83 10.02 -12.09
N LEU A 258 -23.97 11.35 -12.10
CA LEU A 258 -23.84 12.20 -10.92
C LEU A 258 -24.93 11.87 -9.89
N ASN A 259 -26.19 11.80 -10.32
CA ASN A 259 -27.32 11.46 -9.45
C ASN A 259 -27.22 10.05 -8.84
N LYS A 260 -26.57 9.10 -9.52
CA LYS A 260 -26.32 7.75 -8.98
C LYS A 260 -25.21 7.73 -7.94
N LEU A 261 -24.24 8.65 -8.04
CA LEU A 261 -23.13 8.75 -7.10
C LEU A 261 -23.56 9.46 -5.81
N GLU A 262 -24.39 10.51 -5.93
CA GLU A 262 -25.02 11.18 -4.77
C GLU A 262 -25.85 10.20 -3.94
N ALA A 263 -26.72 9.42 -4.59
CA ALA A 263 -27.52 8.41 -3.90
C ALA A 263 -26.67 7.34 -3.17
N LEU A 264 -25.47 7.05 -3.68
CA LEU A 264 -24.58 6.04 -3.11
C LEU A 264 -23.73 6.60 -1.95
N LEU A 265 -23.50 7.91 -1.93
CA LEU A 265 -22.82 8.61 -0.83
C LEU A 265 -23.77 8.86 0.34
N ASP A 266 -25.03 9.22 0.08
CA ASP A 266 -26.07 9.36 1.11
C ASP A 266 -26.31 8.04 1.86
N GLU A 267 -26.27 6.89 1.16
CA GLU A 267 -26.37 5.56 1.78
C GLU A 267 -25.15 5.20 2.67
N MET A 268 -24.00 5.85 2.48
CA MET A 268 -22.78 5.59 3.25
C MET A 268 -22.64 6.48 4.49
N GLU A 269 -23.37 7.60 4.58
CA GLU A 269 -23.37 8.49 5.75
C GLU A 269 -24.34 8.04 6.87
N GLU A 270 -25.23 7.08 6.60
CA GLU A 270 -26.19 6.53 7.57
C GLU A 270 -25.70 5.31 8.39
N VAL A 271 -24.41 4.91 8.30
CA VAL A 271 -23.85 3.73 9.02
C VAL A 271 -22.74 4.08 10.01
#